data_AF-A0A7Z9ZPE8-F1
#
_entry.id   AF-A0A7Z9ZPE8-F1
#
_cell.length_a   1.000
_cell.length_b   1.000
_cell.length_c   1.000
_cell.angle_alpha   90.00
_cell.angle_beta   90.00
_cell.angle_gamma   90.00
#
_symmetry.space_group_name_H-M   'P 1'
#
loop_
_entity.id
_entity.type
_entity.pdbx_description
1 polymer ?
#
loop_
_entity_poly.entity_id
_entity_poly.type
_entity_poly.pdbx_seq_one_letter_code
_entity_poly.pdbx_strand_id
1 'polypeptide(L)'
;MKMFKIIPDGDVSIVDVSKKTLAIEFDMHTRDLRPIFLPRRQLYTVSIRGDGLIVNLGKIKLCIGTKSAYFVLQDDEKRDLAFSTHLWLKLQNKKLEDKHIPFEFMILEAAFEFVLAKTQKHFASFESRLAKILAHVSDAPTQENFEKLLLVKKEILSLEKVIQELQDTLTDLLNDDEAIDELVLVNKDFEDDDLESILENILEQVLEISHDIHKEKESIDDTQEIVTLKMATIRNSVIQVDLLVSVAMFILSFGTLIAGFMGMNLQNSFENSFVAFWFVIFAVFILSLILGLLFWKFLKEKYIL
;
A
#
# COMPACT_ATOMS: atom_id res chain seq x y z
N MET A 1 11.96 15.37 -28.15
CA MET A 1 11.91 15.03 -26.72
C MET A 1 13.32 14.65 -26.31
N LYS A 2 13.83 15.15 -25.18
CA LYS A 2 15.17 14.75 -24.74
C LYS A 2 15.17 13.27 -24.38
N MET A 3 16.15 12.54 -24.88
CA MET A 3 16.35 11.12 -24.62
C MET A 3 17.83 10.85 -24.40
N PHE A 4 18.14 9.85 -23.59
CA PHE A 4 19.48 9.29 -23.53
C PHE A 4 19.63 8.25 -24.64
N LYS A 5 20.55 8.50 -25.58
CA LYS A 5 21.00 7.52 -26.57
C LYS A 5 22.17 6.74 -25.96
N ILE A 6 22.02 5.43 -25.89
CA ILE A 6 23.01 4.47 -25.40
C ILE A 6 23.49 3.65 -26.59
N ILE A 7 24.81 3.50 -26.71
CA ILE A 7 25.49 2.74 -27.78
C ILE A 7 26.15 1.51 -27.14
N PRO A 8 26.35 0.38 -27.85
CA PRO A 8 27.01 -0.82 -27.32
C PRO A 8 28.39 -0.58 -26.66
N ASP A 9 29.09 0.48 -27.05
CA ASP A 9 30.36 0.88 -26.43
C ASP A 9 30.21 1.37 -24.98
N GLY A 10 28.99 1.67 -24.54
CA GLY A 10 28.67 2.16 -23.19
C GLY A 10 28.59 3.68 -23.10
N ASP A 11 28.83 4.39 -24.20
CA ASP A 11 28.68 5.84 -24.28
C ASP A 11 27.21 6.24 -24.25
N VAL A 12 26.91 7.20 -23.37
CA VAL A 12 25.57 7.77 -23.19
C VAL A 12 25.59 9.23 -23.61
N SER A 13 24.74 9.58 -24.57
CA SER A 13 24.61 10.96 -25.07
C SER A 13 23.16 11.45 -24.95
N ILE A 14 22.98 12.72 -24.58
CA ILE A 14 21.64 13.33 -24.55
C ILE A 14 21.33 13.84 -25.95
N VAL A 15 20.28 13.31 -26.55
CA VAL A 15 19.83 13.66 -27.91
C VAL A 15 18.38 14.13 -27.86
N ASP A 16 18.07 15.18 -28.62
CA ASP A 16 16.68 15.57 -28.84
C ASP A 16 16.16 14.84 -30.08
N VAL A 17 15.35 13.81 -29.86
CA VAL A 17 14.85 12.95 -30.95
C VAL A 17 13.36 13.19 -31.16
N SER A 18 12.97 13.30 -32.44
CA SER A 18 11.56 13.40 -32.83
C SER A 18 10.93 12.01 -32.94
N LYS A 19 9.62 11.91 -32.70
CA LYS A 19 8.87 10.66 -32.85
C LYS A 19 8.98 10.05 -34.25
N LYS A 20 9.11 10.89 -35.28
CA LYS A 20 9.29 10.46 -36.67
C LYS A 20 10.69 9.88 -36.92
N THR A 21 11.70 10.44 -36.25
CA THR A 21 13.09 9.98 -36.38
C THR A 21 13.24 8.56 -35.81
N LEU A 22 12.70 8.29 -34.61
CA LEU A 22 12.69 6.94 -34.05
C LEU A 22 11.89 5.96 -34.91
N ALA A 23 10.73 6.38 -35.42
CA ALA A 23 9.92 5.52 -36.29
C ALA A 23 10.68 5.05 -37.54
N ILE A 24 11.51 5.93 -38.13
CA ILE A 24 12.35 5.59 -39.29
C ILE A 24 13.54 4.73 -38.88
N GLU A 25 14.18 5.01 -37.74
CA GLU A 25 15.39 4.30 -37.28
C GLU A 25 15.11 2.84 -36.89
N PHE A 26 13.93 2.56 -36.35
CA PHE A 26 13.52 1.21 -35.93
C PHE A 26 12.52 0.54 -36.89
N ASP A 27 12.31 1.10 -38.08
CA ASP A 27 11.33 0.65 -39.08
C ASP A 27 9.93 0.34 -38.50
N MET A 28 9.41 1.25 -37.67
CA MET A 28 8.15 1.06 -36.95
C MET A 28 7.13 2.17 -37.24
N HIS A 29 5.84 1.86 -37.09
CA HIS A 29 4.81 2.86 -37.29
C HIS A 29 4.79 3.85 -36.13
N THR A 30 4.52 5.13 -36.41
CA THR A 30 4.39 6.16 -35.36
C THR A 30 3.29 5.85 -34.31
N ARG A 31 2.41 4.87 -34.55
CA ARG A 31 1.38 4.43 -33.59
C ARG A 31 1.93 3.46 -32.55
N ASP A 32 3.03 2.81 -32.84
CA ASP A 32 3.67 1.81 -31.98
C ASP A 32 4.45 2.50 -30.87
N LEU A 33 4.99 3.69 -31.14
CA LEU A 33 5.64 4.57 -30.16
C LEU A 33 4.67 5.20 -29.13
N ARG A 34 3.38 4.84 -29.11
CA ARG A 34 2.41 5.39 -28.14
C ARG A 34 2.79 5.11 -26.67
N PRO A 35 3.25 3.92 -26.28
CA PRO A 35 3.64 3.65 -24.89
C PRO A 35 4.76 4.57 -24.39
N ILE A 36 5.64 4.96 -25.30
CA ILE A 36 6.81 5.79 -25.02
C ILE A 36 6.42 7.26 -24.87
N PHE A 37 5.66 7.79 -25.84
CA PHE A 37 5.40 9.24 -25.93
C PHE A 37 4.15 9.74 -25.21
N LEU A 38 3.24 8.86 -24.77
CA LEU A 38 2.05 9.29 -24.05
C LEU A 38 2.35 9.56 -22.56
N PRO A 39 1.91 10.71 -22.01
CA PRO A 39 2.16 11.08 -20.61
C PRO A 39 1.26 10.33 -19.61
N ARG A 40 0.21 9.63 -20.07
CA ARG A 40 -0.66 8.85 -19.19
C ARG A 40 0.04 7.58 -18.72
N ARG A 41 -0.19 7.20 -17.47
CA ARG A 41 0.22 5.90 -16.92
C ARG A 41 -0.42 4.79 -17.75
N GLN A 42 0.39 4.02 -18.44
CA GLN A 42 -0.01 2.82 -19.16
C GLN A 42 0.46 1.60 -18.39
N LEU A 43 -0.18 0.46 -18.66
CA LEU A 43 0.29 -0.83 -18.16
C LEU A 43 1.70 -1.11 -18.65
N TYR A 44 2.39 -2.00 -17.96
CA TYR A 44 3.69 -2.44 -18.41
C TYR A 44 3.53 -3.19 -19.74
N THR A 45 4.49 -3.01 -20.63
CA THR A 45 4.44 -3.60 -21.97
C THR A 45 5.84 -3.78 -22.48
N VAL A 46 6.12 -4.99 -22.94
CA VAL A 46 7.28 -5.33 -23.75
C VAL A 46 6.71 -5.80 -25.08
N SER A 47 7.11 -5.18 -26.19
CA SER A 47 6.59 -5.54 -27.51
C SER A 47 7.61 -5.26 -28.60
N ILE A 48 7.74 -6.19 -29.53
CA ILE A 48 8.62 -6.05 -30.69
C ILE A 48 7.84 -5.39 -31.82
N ARG A 49 8.44 -4.38 -32.45
CA ARG A 49 7.84 -3.64 -33.55
C ARG A 49 8.94 -3.22 -34.53
N GLY A 50 8.90 -3.75 -35.74
CA GLY A 50 9.97 -3.53 -36.72
C GLY A 50 11.28 -4.14 -36.24
N ASP A 51 12.37 -3.39 -36.34
CA ASP A 51 13.72 -3.80 -35.93
C ASP A 51 14.06 -3.44 -34.47
N GLY A 52 13.04 -3.21 -33.64
CA GLY A 52 13.22 -2.70 -32.29
C GLY A 52 12.23 -3.20 -31.25
N LEU A 53 12.70 -3.22 -30.01
CA LEU A 53 11.93 -3.54 -28.82
C LEU A 53 11.42 -2.26 -28.16
N ILE A 54 10.12 -2.23 -27.88
CA ILE A 54 9.47 -1.17 -27.12
C ILE A 54 9.24 -1.68 -25.71
N VAL A 55 9.86 -1.03 -24.73
CA VAL A 55 9.73 -1.38 -23.32
C VAL A 55 9.13 -0.21 -22.56
N ASN A 56 7.99 -0.43 -21.92
CA ASN A 56 7.35 0.50 -21.03
C ASN A 56 7.16 -0.16 -19.67
N LEU A 57 7.98 0.21 -18.69
CA LEU A 57 7.87 -0.21 -17.29
C LEU A 57 7.41 0.99 -16.44
N GLY A 58 6.38 1.69 -16.94
CA GLY A 58 5.75 2.84 -16.32
C GLY A 58 6.61 4.11 -16.34
N LYS A 59 7.49 4.25 -15.34
CA LYS A 59 8.42 5.39 -15.26
C LYS A 59 9.67 5.19 -16.11
N ILE A 60 9.98 3.96 -16.49
CA ILE A 60 11.10 3.64 -17.39
C ILE A 60 10.52 3.30 -18.75
N LYS A 61 10.94 4.05 -19.78
CA LYS A 61 10.43 3.90 -21.15
C LYS A 61 11.60 3.89 -22.12
N LEU A 62 11.71 2.81 -22.89
CA LEU A 62 12.86 2.53 -23.74
C LEU A 62 12.39 2.12 -25.15
N CYS A 63 13.11 2.60 -26.16
CA CYS A 63 13.22 1.95 -27.47
C CYS A 63 14.59 1.27 -27.51
N ILE A 64 14.65 -0.03 -27.75
CA ILE A 64 15.90 -0.78 -27.80
C ILE A 64 16.04 -1.38 -29.20
N GLY A 65 17.23 -1.35 -29.76
CA GLY A 65 17.56 -2.11 -30.97
C GLY A 65 19.04 -2.46 -30.97
N THR A 66 19.47 -3.17 -31.99
CA THR A 66 20.80 -3.81 -32.04
C THR A 66 21.98 -2.85 -31.94
N LYS A 67 21.82 -1.62 -32.44
CA LYS A 67 22.90 -0.63 -32.53
C LYS A 67 22.78 0.52 -31.53
N SER A 68 21.60 0.77 -30.99
CA SER A 68 21.39 1.81 -29.99
C SER A 68 20.08 1.64 -29.25
N ALA A 69 20.06 2.08 -27.99
CA ALA A 69 18.86 2.19 -27.18
C ALA A 69 18.58 3.66 -26.83
N TYR A 70 17.30 4.03 -26.77
CA TYR A 70 16.83 5.35 -26.40
C TYR A 70 15.98 5.27 -25.15
N PHE A 71 16.48 5.88 -24.07
CA PHE A 71 15.75 6.04 -22.82
C PHE A 71 15.11 7.43 -22.74
N VAL A 72 13.81 7.47 -22.44
CA VAL A 72 13.05 8.72 -22.40
C VAL A 72 13.25 9.45 -21.08
N LEU A 73 13.87 10.62 -21.15
CA LEU A 73 13.96 11.56 -20.04
C LEU A 73 12.56 12.11 -19.72
N GLN A 74 12.18 12.07 -18.44
CA GLN A 74 10.95 12.72 -17.97
C GLN A 74 11.31 13.71 -16.87
N ASP A 75 10.32 14.35 -16.23
CA ASP A 75 10.56 15.41 -15.24
C ASP A 75 11.16 14.93 -13.88
N ASP A 76 11.77 13.75 -13.81
CA ASP A 76 12.37 13.15 -12.60
C ASP A 76 13.88 12.92 -12.81
N GLU A 77 14.67 13.98 -12.66
CA GLU A 77 16.13 13.97 -12.87
C GLU A 77 16.85 12.94 -11.98
N LYS A 78 16.35 12.70 -10.76
CA LYS A 78 16.95 11.75 -9.82
C LYS A 78 16.80 10.32 -10.32
N ARG A 79 15.60 9.96 -10.81
CA ARG A 79 15.38 8.65 -11.44
C ARG A 79 16.26 8.49 -12.67
N ASP A 80 16.33 9.52 -13.51
CA ASP A 80 17.04 9.45 -14.80
C ASP A 80 18.54 9.27 -14.63
N LEU A 81 19.12 9.98 -13.65
CA LEU A 81 20.51 9.78 -13.26
C LEU A 81 20.74 8.40 -12.63
N ALA A 82 19.84 7.94 -11.75
CA ALA A 82 19.97 6.63 -11.12
C ALA A 82 19.91 5.48 -12.15
N PHE A 83 18.99 5.57 -13.13
CA PHE A 83 18.87 4.56 -14.18
C PHE A 83 20.08 4.56 -15.10
N SER A 84 20.52 5.72 -15.58
CA SER A 84 21.72 5.82 -16.43
C SER A 84 22.98 5.32 -15.74
N THR A 85 23.15 5.62 -14.45
CA THR A 85 24.27 5.10 -13.64
C THR A 85 24.20 3.58 -13.49
N HIS A 86 23.02 3.03 -13.17
CA HIS A 86 22.82 1.59 -13.05
C HIS A 86 23.12 0.87 -14.36
N LEU A 87 22.60 1.40 -15.47
CA LEU A 87 22.82 0.85 -16.81
C LEU A 87 24.30 0.86 -17.20
N TRP A 88 24.99 1.98 -16.97
CA TRP A 88 26.41 2.13 -17.29
C TRP A 88 27.27 1.14 -16.51
N LEU A 89 27.03 0.98 -15.21
CA LEU A 89 27.74 0.00 -14.37
C LEU A 89 27.53 -1.43 -14.89
N LYS A 90 26.30 -1.77 -15.29
CA LYS A 90 25.98 -3.11 -15.79
C LYS A 90 26.65 -3.40 -17.13
N LEU A 91 26.65 -2.44 -18.05
CA LEU A 91 27.34 -2.55 -19.34
C LEU A 91 28.86 -2.70 -19.17
N GLN A 92 29.46 -2.07 -18.16
CA GLN A 92 30.89 -2.25 -17.86
C GLN A 92 31.20 -3.62 -17.25
N ASN A 93 30.40 -4.05 -16.28
CA ASN A 93 30.62 -5.32 -15.60
C ASN A 93 30.45 -6.51 -16.56
N LYS A 94 29.43 -6.49 -17.45
CA LYS A 94 29.22 -7.59 -18.40
C LYS A 94 30.28 -7.69 -19.49
N LYS A 95 30.90 -6.58 -19.89
CA LYS A 95 32.08 -6.61 -20.78
C LYS A 95 33.27 -7.35 -20.15
N LEU A 96 33.32 -7.48 -18.82
CA LEU A 96 34.38 -8.19 -18.10
C LEU A 96 34.05 -9.68 -17.89
N GLU A 97 32.78 -10.07 -17.96
CA GLU A 97 32.31 -11.43 -17.66
C GLU A 97 32.32 -12.38 -18.87
N ASP A 98 32.68 -11.91 -20.06
CA ASP A 98 32.83 -12.69 -21.31
C ASP A 98 31.59 -13.53 -21.70
N LYS A 99 30.40 -13.20 -21.15
CA LYS A 99 29.12 -13.74 -21.59
C LYS A 99 28.65 -13.01 -22.84
N HIS A 100 28.40 -13.74 -23.92
CA HIS A 100 27.94 -13.20 -25.19
C HIS A 100 26.43 -12.88 -25.16
N ILE A 101 26.00 -12.01 -24.24
CA ILE A 101 24.61 -11.53 -24.19
C ILE A 101 24.49 -10.35 -25.18
N PRO A 102 23.56 -10.40 -26.13
CA PRO A 102 23.27 -9.29 -27.02
C PRO A 102 22.97 -7.96 -26.32
N PHE A 103 23.29 -6.85 -26.99
CA PHE A 103 23.10 -5.51 -26.45
C PHE A 103 21.65 -5.27 -26.01
N GLU A 104 20.69 -5.63 -26.84
CA GLU A 104 19.25 -5.48 -26.60
C GLU A 104 18.80 -6.17 -25.31
N PHE A 105 19.24 -7.41 -25.08
CA PHE A 105 18.89 -8.16 -23.87
C PHE A 105 19.61 -7.62 -22.63
N MET A 106 20.85 -7.14 -22.77
CA MET A 106 21.53 -6.45 -21.67
C MET A 106 20.76 -5.19 -21.21
N ILE A 107 20.24 -4.39 -22.15
CA ILE A 107 19.43 -3.21 -21.82
C ILE A 107 18.09 -3.62 -21.21
N LEU A 108 17.43 -4.65 -21.76
CA LEU A 108 16.14 -5.16 -21.27
C LEU A 108 16.25 -5.64 -19.82
N GLU A 109 17.24 -6.49 -19.55
CA GLU A 109 17.54 -7.04 -18.23
C GLU A 109 17.89 -5.93 -17.23
N ALA A 110 18.71 -4.95 -17.63
CA ALA A 110 19.00 -3.77 -16.81
C ALA A 110 17.74 -2.94 -16.48
N ALA A 111 16.78 -2.87 -17.40
CA ALA A 111 15.53 -2.16 -17.18
C ALA A 111 14.66 -2.86 -16.14
N PHE A 112 14.49 -4.18 -16.26
CA PHE A 112 13.76 -4.99 -15.28
C PHE A 112 14.41 -4.95 -13.90
N GLU A 113 15.72 -5.20 -13.82
CA GLU A 113 16.46 -5.15 -12.56
C GLU A 113 16.40 -3.78 -11.88
N PHE A 114 16.48 -2.69 -12.65
CA PHE A 114 16.39 -1.37 -12.06
C PHE A 114 15.02 -1.12 -11.40
N VAL A 115 13.94 -1.53 -12.06
CA VAL A 115 12.57 -1.41 -11.52
C VAL A 115 12.41 -2.31 -10.30
N LEU A 116 12.97 -3.53 -10.36
CA LEU A 116 12.98 -4.48 -9.26
C LEU A 116 13.72 -3.94 -8.03
N ALA A 117 14.99 -3.54 -8.20
CA ALA A 117 15.84 -3.00 -7.13
C ALA A 117 15.23 -1.73 -6.50
N LYS A 118 14.59 -0.90 -7.31
CA LYS A 118 13.86 0.27 -6.81
C LYS A 118 12.66 -0.12 -5.95
N THR A 119 11.93 -1.16 -6.36
CA THR A 119 10.77 -1.69 -5.63
C THR A 119 11.21 -2.35 -4.33
N GLN A 120 12.25 -3.20 -4.35
CA GLN A 120 12.88 -3.78 -3.16
C GLN A 120 13.30 -2.71 -2.15
N LYS A 121 14.00 -1.67 -2.61
CA LYS A 121 14.45 -0.57 -1.74
C LYS A 121 13.27 0.19 -1.11
N HIS A 122 12.20 0.39 -1.87
CA HIS A 122 10.98 1.04 -1.36
C HIS A 122 10.29 0.14 -0.32
N PHE A 123 10.19 -1.17 -0.59
CA PHE A 123 9.64 -2.15 0.33
C PHE A 123 10.44 -2.25 1.64
N ALA A 124 11.77 -2.36 1.59
CA ALA A 124 12.61 -2.39 2.80
C ALA A 124 12.46 -1.12 3.67
N SER A 125 12.34 0.05 3.04
CA SER A 125 12.05 1.30 3.75
C SER A 125 10.63 1.35 4.31
N PHE A 126 9.70 0.63 3.70
CA PHE A 126 8.33 0.49 4.16
C PHE A 126 8.25 -0.44 5.38
N GLU A 127 8.88 -1.61 5.35
CA GLU A 127 8.93 -2.57 6.47
C GLU A 127 9.45 -1.90 7.76
N SER A 128 10.54 -1.13 7.62
CA SER A 128 11.12 -0.36 8.73
C SER A 128 10.14 0.65 9.36
N ARG A 129 9.18 1.18 8.59
CA ARG A 129 8.14 2.10 9.09
C ARG A 129 6.94 1.33 9.63
N LEU A 130 6.55 0.25 8.96
CA LEU A 130 5.46 -0.64 9.38
C LEU A 130 5.72 -1.19 10.77
N ALA A 131 6.91 -1.75 11.03
CA ALA A 131 7.28 -2.28 12.34
C ALA A 131 7.11 -1.25 13.47
N LYS A 132 7.45 0.01 13.23
CA LYS A 132 7.26 1.11 14.19
C LYS A 132 5.78 1.40 14.44
N ILE A 133 4.98 1.44 13.38
CA ILE A 133 3.56 1.77 13.48
C ILE A 133 2.79 0.63 14.15
N LEU A 134 3.05 -0.63 13.80
CA LEU A 134 2.41 -1.81 14.41
C LEU A 134 2.63 -1.87 15.92
N ALA A 135 3.84 -1.55 16.39
CA ALA A 135 4.13 -1.46 17.82
C ALA A 135 3.24 -0.41 18.52
N HIS A 136 3.13 0.80 17.96
CA HIS A 136 2.33 1.88 18.56
C HIS A 136 0.82 1.63 18.51
N VAL A 137 0.35 1.04 17.41
CA VAL A 137 -1.07 0.74 17.17
C VAL A 137 -1.56 -0.34 18.13
N SER A 138 -0.71 -1.32 18.44
CA SER A 138 -1.04 -2.40 19.37
C SER A 138 -1.21 -1.90 20.81
N ASP A 139 -0.40 -0.93 21.22
CA ASP A 139 -0.40 -0.34 22.57
C ASP A 139 -1.54 0.68 22.76
N ALA A 140 -1.83 1.49 21.75
CA ALA A 140 -2.84 2.56 21.84
C ALA A 140 -3.72 2.62 20.57
N PRO A 141 -4.91 2.00 20.57
CA PRO A 141 -5.84 2.03 19.44
C PRO A 141 -6.60 3.37 19.41
N THR A 142 -5.90 4.44 19.05
CA THR A 142 -6.46 5.78 18.86
C THR A 142 -6.86 6.01 17.40
N GLN A 143 -7.75 6.97 17.14
CA GLN A 143 -8.12 7.36 15.78
C GLN A 143 -6.89 7.78 14.95
N GLU A 144 -5.96 8.52 15.54
CA GLU A 144 -4.73 8.96 14.88
C GLU A 144 -3.86 7.77 14.42
N ASN A 145 -3.73 6.75 15.27
CA ASN A 145 -2.96 5.55 14.95
C ASN A 145 -3.65 4.71 13.85
N PHE A 146 -4.98 4.70 13.83
CA PHE A 146 -5.75 4.09 12.74
C PHE A 146 -5.54 4.83 11.40
N GLU A 147 -5.53 6.16 11.41
CA GLU A 147 -5.23 6.95 10.20
C GLU A 147 -3.82 6.66 9.67
N LYS A 148 -2.82 6.51 10.55
CA LYS A 148 -1.46 6.09 10.18
C LYS A 148 -1.43 4.68 9.57
N LEU A 149 -2.19 3.73 10.12
CA LEU A 149 -2.31 2.38 9.58
C LEU A 149 -2.93 2.39 8.17
N LEU A 150 -3.94 3.24 7.93
CA LEU A 150 -4.55 3.41 6.61
C LEU A 150 -3.57 3.99 5.58
N LEU A 151 -2.67 4.91 5.98
CA LEU A 151 -1.63 5.44 5.08
C LEU A 151 -0.65 4.35 4.65
N VAL A 152 -0.22 3.52 5.59
CA VAL A 152 0.64 2.36 5.33
C VAL A 152 -0.07 1.36 4.42
N LYS A 153 -1.35 1.06 4.68
CA LYS A 153 -2.15 0.18 3.82
C LYS A 153 -2.24 0.67 2.37
N LYS A 154 -2.44 1.98 2.15
CA LYS A 154 -2.44 2.56 0.80
C LYS A 154 -1.08 2.41 0.12
N GLU A 155 0.00 2.55 0.87
CA GLU A 155 1.36 2.45 0.34
C GLU A 155 1.69 1.01 -0.08
N ILE A 156 1.38 0.00 0.75
CA ILE A 156 1.64 -1.40 0.39
C ILE A 156 0.79 -1.86 -0.80
N LEU A 157 -0.47 -1.42 -0.91
CA LEU A 157 -1.31 -1.69 -2.08
C LEU A 157 -0.72 -1.07 -3.36
N SER A 158 -0.03 0.07 -3.24
CA SER A 158 0.67 0.68 -4.38
C SER A 158 1.91 -0.12 -4.77
N LEU A 159 2.62 -0.71 -3.80
CA LEU A 159 3.77 -1.59 -4.05
C LEU A 159 3.33 -2.91 -4.68
N GLU A 160 2.29 -3.55 -4.12
CA GLU A 160 1.64 -4.75 -4.66
C GLU A 160 1.25 -4.56 -6.12
N LYS A 161 0.63 -3.42 -6.46
CA LYS A 161 0.27 -3.14 -7.85
C LYS A 161 1.49 -3.04 -8.78
N VAL A 162 2.59 -2.45 -8.32
CA VAL A 162 3.80 -2.29 -9.15
C VAL A 162 4.49 -3.63 -9.38
N ILE A 163 4.63 -4.46 -8.33
CA ILE A 163 5.25 -5.78 -8.46
C ILE A 163 4.36 -6.73 -9.27
N GLN A 164 3.03 -6.65 -9.13
CA GLN A 164 2.09 -7.43 -9.93
C GLN A 164 2.15 -7.05 -11.41
N GLU A 165 2.19 -5.74 -11.74
CA GLU A 165 2.37 -5.28 -13.13
C GLU A 165 3.68 -5.83 -13.75
N LEU A 166 4.75 -5.95 -12.94
CA LEU A 166 6.03 -6.51 -13.36
C LEU A 166 5.97 -8.03 -13.57
N GLN A 167 5.34 -8.74 -12.61
CA GLN A 167 5.12 -10.18 -12.64
C GLN A 167 4.27 -10.58 -13.85
N ASP A 168 3.13 -9.91 -14.05
CA ASP A 168 2.23 -10.20 -15.16
C ASP A 168 2.95 -10.00 -16.49
N THR A 169 3.72 -8.93 -16.65
CA THR A 169 4.48 -8.66 -17.89
C THR A 169 5.54 -9.71 -18.18
N LEU A 170 6.29 -10.14 -17.17
CA LEU A 170 7.31 -11.19 -17.33
C LEU A 170 6.68 -12.55 -17.61
N THR A 171 5.59 -12.87 -16.90
CA THR A 171 4.84 -14.12 -17.10
C THR A 171 4.21 -14.17 -18.49
N ASP A 172 3.60 -13.08 -18.93
CA ASP A 172 3.01 -12.98 -20.27
C ASP A 172 4.08 -13.12 -21.36
N LEU A 173 5.27 -12.53 -21.16
CA LEU A 173 6.39 -12.63 -22.09
C LEU A 173 6.99 -14.04 -22.15
N LEU A 174 7.11 -14.71 -21.00
CA LEU A 174 7.65 -16.08 -20.91
C LEU A 174 6.68 -17.15 -21.41
N ASN A 175 5.37 -16.88 -21.42
CA ASN A 175 4.36 -17.82 -21.91
C ASN A 175 4.09 -17.71 -23.42
N ASP A 176 4.71 -16.74 -24.10
CA ASP A 176 4.50 -16.47 -25.52
C ASP A 176 5.76 -16.85 -26.31
N ASP A 177 5.87 -18.13 -26.66
CA ASP A 177 7.00 -18.68 -27.44
C ASP A 177 7.23 -17.89 -28.75
N GLU A 178 6.16 -17.42 -29.42
CA GLU A 178 6.28 -16.61 -30.64
C GLU A 178 6.91 -15.24 -30.36
N ALA A 179 6.60 -14.64 -29.21
CA ALA A 179 7.25 -13.40 -28.78
C ALA A 179 8.72 -13.60 -28.41
N ILE A 180 9.10 -14.74 -27.83
CA ILE A 180 10.49 -15.09 -27.52
C ILE A 180 11.27 -15.34 -28.81
N ASP A 181 10.72 -16.11 -29.73
CA ASP A 181 11.28 -16.32 -31.07
C ASP A 181 11.47 -14.97 -31.79
N GLU A 182 10.48 -14.09 -31.76
CA GLU A 182 10.60 -12.74 -32.32
C GLU A 182 11.69 -11.91 -31.61
N LEU A 183 11.85 -12.05 -30.29
CA LEU A 183 12.88 -11.34 -29.52
C LEU A 183 14.27 -11.78 -29.98
N VAL A 184 14.47 -13.08 -30.17
CA VAL A 184 15.74 -13.69 -30.57
C VAL A 184 16.01 -13.52 -32.07
N LEU A 185 14.99 -13.35 -32.92
CA LEU A 185 15.16 -13.03 -34.34
C LEU A 185 15.92 -11.71 -34.58
N VAL A 186 15.97 -10.81 -33.59
CA VAL A 186 16.80 -9.60 -33.58
C VAL A 186 18.31 -9.97 -33.56
N ASN A 187 18.67 -11.11 -32.98
CA ASN A 187 20.03 -11.61 -32.86
C ASN A 187 20.13 -13.14 -33.06
N LYS A 188 20.38 -13.55 -34.31
CA LYS A 188 20.39 -14.96 -34.75
C LYS A 188 21.44 -15.86 -34.08
N ASP A 189 22.37 -15.27 -33.32
CA ASP A 189 23.45 -15.98 -32.65
C ASP A 189 23.16 -16.23 -31.15
N PHE A 190 21.98 -15.83 -30.65
CA PHE A 190 21.52 -16.08 -29.28
C PHE A 190 20.46 -17.19 -29.26
N GLU A 191 20.47 -18.04 -28.22
CA GLU A 191 19.52 -19.15 -28.09
C GLU A 191 18.31 -18.72 -27.23
N ASP A 192 17.12 -19.21 -27.56
CA ASP A 192 15.88 -18.91 -26.84
C ASP A 192 15.99 -19.31 -25.36
N ASP A 193 16.56 -20.49 -25.09
CA ASP A 193 16.83 -21.03 -23.74
C ASP A 193 17.65 -20.07 -22.86
N ASP A 194 18.62 -19.34 -23.45
CA ASP A 194 19.45 -18.38 -22.70
C ASP A 194 18.65 -17.12 -22.33
N LEU A 195 17.75 -16.67 -23.21
CA LEU A 195 16.87 -15.53 -22.95
C LEU A 195 15.84 -15.87 -21.87
N GLU A 196 15.18 -17.01 -22.01
CA GLU A 196 14.23 -17.55 -21.04
C GLU A 196 14.87 -17.64 -19.67
N SER A 197 16.07 -18.23 -19.56
CA SER A 197 16.77 -18.36 -18.28
C SER A 197 17.01 -17.01 -17.59
N ILE A 198 17.36 -15.96 -18.34
CA ILE A 198 17.55 -14.60 -17.80
C ILE A 198 16.21 -14.03 -17.29
N LEU A 199 15.14 -14.17 -18.07
CA LEU A 199 13.81 -13.66 -17.72
C LEU A 199 13.19 -14.43 -16.55
N GLU A 200 13.36 -15.76 -16.50
CA GLU A 200 12.94 -16.62 -15.41
C GLU A 200 13.63 -16.25 -14.10
N ASN A 201 14.94 -15.98 -14.13
CA ASN A 201 15.67 -15.56 -12.94
C ASN A 201 15.14 -14.23 -12.38
N ILE A 202 14.80 -13.28 -13.26
CA ILE A 202 14.17 -12.02 -12.84
C ILE A 202 12.77 -12.30 -12.29
N LEU A 203 11.98 -13.16 -12.94
CA LEU A 203 10.64 -13.52 -12.49
C LEU A 203 10.68 -14.18 -11.10
N GLU A 204 11.64 -15.05 -10.83
CA GLU A 204 11.83 -15.68 -9.51
C GLU A 204 12.04 -14.61 -8.43
N GLN A 205 12.92 -13.63 -8.67
CA GLN A 205 13.14 -12.52 -7.73
C GLN A 205 11.90 -11.63 -7.57
N VAL A 206 11.14 -11.41 -8.65
CA VAL A 206 9.86 -10.68 -8.61
C VAL A 206 8.83 -11.41 -7.73
N LEU A 207 8.74 -12.73 -7.88
CA LEU A 207 7.84 -13.57 -7.10
C LEU A 207 8.19 -13.58 -5.62
N GLU A 208 9.48 -13.62 -5.27
CA GLU A 208 9.95 -13.54 -3.88
C GLU A 208 9.46 -12.24 -3.21
N ILE A 209 9.67 -11.09 -3.85
CA ILE A 209 9.23 -9.79 -3.32
C ILE A 209 7.71 -9.69 -3.28
N SER A 210 7.02 -10.23 -4.30
CA SER A 210 5.56 -10.26 -4.35
C SER A 210 4.99 -11.01 -3.16
N HIS A 211 5.57 -12.17 -2.83
CA HIS A 211 5.23 -12.95 -1.65
C HIS A 211 5.45 -12.16 -0.35
N ASP A 212 6.60 -11.49 -0.20
CA ASP A 212 6.90 -10.71 1.00
C ASP A 212 5.93 -9.51 1.17
N ILE A 213 5.61 -8.82 0.07
CA ILE A 213 4.59 -7.77 0.07
C ILE A 213 3.22 -8.32 0.49
N HIS A 214 2.84 -9.50 -0.01
CA HIS A 214 1.57 -10.11 0.33
C HIS A 214 1.49 -10.46 1.82
N LYS A 215 2.56 -11.01 2.38
CA LYS A 215 2.68 -11.33 3.80
C LYS A 215 2.55 -10.10 4.69
N GLU A 216 3.25 -9.01 4.37
CA GLU A 216 3.15 -7.77 5.16
C GLU A 216 1.77 -7.10 5.02
N LYS A 217 1.11 -7.28 3.87
CA LYS A 217 -0.28 -6.81 3.66
C LYS A 217 -1.26 -7.57 4.54
N GLU A 218 -1.14 -8.89 4.61
CA GLU A 218 -1.95 -9.72 5.52
C GLU A 218 -1.76 -9.27 6.97
N SER A 219 -0.52 -9.04 7.40
CA SER A 219 -0.23 -8.54 8.76
C SER A 219 -0.89 -7.18 9.07
N ILE A 220 -0.96 -6.29 8.08
CA ILE A 220 -1.67 -5.01 8.20
C ILE A 220 -3.17 -5.22 8.32
N ASP A 221 -3.74 -6.11 7.52
CA ASP A 221 -5.16 -6.42 7.53
C ASP A 221 -5.58 -7.05 8.89
N ASP A 222 -4.79 -8.00 9.40
CA ASP A 222 -4.95 -8.60 10.73
C ASP A 222 -4.90 -7.54 11.84
N THR A 223 -3.91 -6.64 11.78
CA THR A 223 -3.78 -5.57 12.77
C THR A 223 -4.96 -4.61 12.70
N GLN A 224 -5.44 -4.29 11.50
CA GLN A 224 -6.61 -3.44 11.30
C GLN A 224 -7.86 -4.06 11.96
N GLU A 225 -8.03 -5.37 11.82
CA GLU A 225 -9.12 -6.09 12.49
C GLU A 225 -9.00 -6.03 14.01
N ILE A 226 -7.81 -6.33 14.55
CA ILE A 226 -7.54 -6.28 16.00
C ILE A 226 -7.83 -4.89 16.57
N VAL A 227 -7.38 -3.82 15.91
CA VAL A 227 -7.62 -2.43 16.34
C VAL A 227 -9.11 -2.12 16.33
N THR A 228 -9.82 -2.54 15.28
CA THR A 228 -11.26 -2.32 15.15
C THR A 228 -12.01 -3.02 16.29
N LEU A 229 -11.64 -4.26 16.62
CA LEU A 229 -12.19 -5.00 17.74
C LEU A 229 -11.90 -4.31 19.08
N LYS A 230 -10.65 -3.88 19.32
CA LYS A 230 -10.29 -3.15 20.55
C LYS A 230 -11.06 -1.84 20.70
N MET A 231 -11.21 -1.06 19.63
CA MET A 231 -12.02 0.17 19.67
C MET A 231 -13.49 -0.11 19.98
N ALA A 232 -14.05 -1.20 19.43
CA ALA A 232 -15.40 -1.63 19.77
C ALA A 232 -15.53 -2.02 21.24
N THR A 233 -14.55 -2.74 21.80
CA THR A 233 -14.51 -3.06 23.23
C THR A 233 -14.46 -1.81 24.10
N ILE A 234 -13.58 -0.85 23.79
CA ILE A 234 -13.48 0.43 24.52
C ILE A 234 -14.83 1.16 24.49
N ARG A 235 -15.45 1.26 23.31
CA ARG A 235 -16.78 1.88 23.17
C ARG A 235 -17.81 1.17 24.04
N ASN A 236 -17.80 -0.16 24.05
CA ASN A 236 -18.73 -0.93 24.87
C ASN A 236 -18.52 -0.67 26.37
N SER A 237 -17.27 -0.60 26.83
CA SER A 237 -16.96 -0.23 28.22
C SER A 237 -17.42 1.19 28.56
N VAL A 238 -17.27 2.16 27.65
CA VAL A 238 -17.78 3.53 27.86
C VAL A 238 -19.30 3.54 27.99
N ILE A 239 -20.02 2.81 27.12
CA ILE A 239 -21.49 2.69 27.19
C ILE A 239 -21.92 2.05 28.52
N GLN A 240 -21.19 1.05 29.02
CA GLN A 240 -21.47 0.43 30.32
C GLN A 240 -21.32 1.43 31.48
N VAL A 241 -20.26 2.24 31.47
CA VAL A 241 -20.05 3.28 32.50
C VAL A 241 -21.13 4.36 32.43
N ASP A 242 -21.49 4.82 31.23
CA ASP A 242 -22.55 5.81 31.02
C ASP A 242 -23.92 5.32 31.53
N LEU A 243 -24.24 4.04 31.27
CA LEU A 243 -25.45 3.40 31.80
C LEU A 243 -25.45 3.40 33.33
N LEU A 244 -24.33 3.04 33.96
CA LEU A 244 -24.19 3.03 35.42
C LEU A 244 -24.39 4.43 36.02
N VAL A 245 -23.79 5.46 35.40
CA VAL A 245 -23.94 6.85 35.84
C VAL A 245 -25.38 7.34 35.65
N SER A 246 -26.00 7.04 34.51
CA SER A 246 -27.41 7.38 34.23
C SER A 246 -28.37 6.79 35.25
N VAL A 247 -28.11 5.56 35.71
CA VAL A 247 -28.92 4.89 36.73
C VAL A 247 -28.74 5.54 38.09
N ALA A 248 -27.50 5.85 38.47
CA ALA A 248 -27.23 6.58 39.70
C ALA A 248 -27.98 7.94 39.69
N MET A 249 -27.94 8.66 38.57
CA MET A 249 -28.68 9.92 38.41
C MET A 249 -30.20 9.73 38.47
N PHE A 250 -30.75 8.66 37.88
CA PHE A 250 -32.17 8.36 37.96
C PHE A 250 -32.64 8.14 39.40
N ILE A 251 -31.88 7.35 40.18
CA ILE A 251 -32.15 7.09 41.61
C ILE A 251 -32.11 8.40 42.41
N LEU A 252 -31.07 9.24 42.21
CA LEU A 252 -30.95 10.54 42.86
C LEU A 252 -32.07 11.52 42.47
N SER A 253 -32.49 11.50 41.21
CA SER A 253 -33.57 12.36 40.70
C SER A 253 -34.90 12.03 41.37
N PHE A 254 -35.18 10.75 41.62
CA PHE A 254 -36.39 10.33 42.33
C PHE A 254 -36.39 10.79 43.80
N GLY A 255 -35.24 10.69 44.47
CA GLY A 255 -35.07 11.23 45.83
C GLY A 255 -35.23 12.75 45.88
N THR A 256 -34.66 13.45 44.88
CA THR A 256 -34.78 14.91 44.75
C THR A 256 -36.21 15.34 44.48
N LEU A 257 -36.98 14.59 43.70
CA LEU A 257 -38.40 14.84 43.47
C LEU A 257 -39.19 14.78 44.79
N ILE A 258 -39.01 13.73 45.59
CA ILE A 258 -39.70 13.59 46.89
C ILE A 258 -39.30 14.74 47.82
N ALA A 259 -38.01 15.05 47.91
CA ALA A 259 -37.51 16.17 48.70
C ALA A 259 -38.11 17.51 48.22
N GLY A 260 -38.22 17.70 46.91
CA GLY A 260 -38.84 18.86 46.29
C GLY A 260 -40.32 19.01 46.68
N PHE A 261 -41.11 17.94 46.56
CA PHE A 261 -42.52 17.94 46.96
C PHE A 261 -42.71 18.32 48.43
N MET A 262 -41.88 17.79 49.31
CA MET A 262 -41.94 18.07 50.75
C MET A 262 -41.35 19.44 51.13
N GLY A 263 -40.46 20.00 50.30
CA GLY A 263 -39.86 21.32 50.48
C GLY A 263 -40.66 22.48 49.89
N MET A 264 -41.81 22.21 49.24
CA MET A 264 -42.68 23.27 48.71
C MET A 264 -43.40 24.03 49.83
N ASN A 265 -43.58 25.34 49.64
CA ASN A 265 -44.30 26.22 50.57
C ASN A 265 -45.83 26.11 50.40
N LEU A 266 -46.34 24.88 50.33
CA LEU A 266 -47.77 24.56 50.30
C LEU A 266 -48.13 23.91 51.63
N GLN A 267 -49.22 24.36 52.25
CA GLN A 267 -49.62 23.91 53.58
C GLN A 267 -49.83 22.39 53.60
N ASN A 268 -48.89 21.70 54.25
CA ASN A 268 -48.86 20.27 54.43
C ASN A 268 -49.02 19.98 55.94
N SER A 269 -50.08 19.25 56.32
CA SER A 269 -50.41 18.99 57.73
C SER A 269 -49.35 18.19 58.52
N PHE A 270 -48.26 17.79 57.88
CA PHE A 270 -47.14 17.02 58.43
C PHE A 270 -45.89 17.87 58.75
N GLU A 271 -45.90 19.17 58.48
CA GLU A 271 -44.72 20.06 58.60
C GLU A 271 -44.11 20.13 60.01
N ASN A 272 -44.93 20.10 61.06
CA ASN A 272 -44.46 20.25 62.44
C ASN A 272 -44.11 18.91 63.13
N SER A 273 -44.23 17.77 62.43
CA SER A 273 -44.03 16.45 63.02
C SER A 273 -42.59 15.96 62.85
N PHE A 274 -41.86 15.85 63.96
CA PHE A 274 -40.51 15.25 63.98
C PHE A 274 -40.49 13.81 63.45
N VAL A 275 -41.58 13.05 63.67
CA VAL A 275 -41.70 11.65 63.21
C VAL A 275 -41.85 11.59 61.68
N ALA A 276 -42.58 12.53 61.08
CA ALA A 276 -42.81 12.55 59.63
C ALA A 276 -41.53 12.82 58.83
N PHE A 277 -40.64 13.69 59.33
CA PHE A 277 -39.35 13.98 58.70
C PHE A 277 -38.47 12.73 58.58
N TRP A 278 -38.27 12.02 59.70
CA TRP A 278 -37.46 10.80 59.71
C TRP A 278 -38.10 9.68 58.88
N PHE A 279 -39.43 9.58 58.86
CA PHE A 279 -40.14 8.62 58.03
C PHE A 279 -39.85 8.83 56.54
N VAL A 280 -39.91 10.08 56.05
CA VAL A 280 -39.64 10.39 54.64
C VAL A 280 -38.19 10.08 54.27
N ILE A 281 -37.22 10.45 55.10
CA ILE A 281 -35.80 10.15 54.86
C ILE A 281 -35.59 8.64 54.73
N PHE A 282 -36.15 7.86 55.66
CA PHE A 282 -36.00 6.40 55.63
C PHE A 282 -36.73 5.77 54.44
N ALA A 283 -37.91 6.29 54.08
CA ALA A 283 -38.67 5.84 52.91
C ALA A 283 -37.91 6.11 51.60
N VAL A 284 -37.32 7.30 51.44
CA VAL A 284 -36.49 7.64 50.27
C VAL A 284 -35.26 6.74 50.20
N PHE A 285 -34.59 6.50 51.34
CA PHE A 285 -33.42 5.62 51.40
C PHE A 285 -33.75 4.17 51.01
N ILE A 286 -34.83 3.62 51.57
CA ILE A 286 -35.30 2.27 51.22
C ILE A 286 -35.65 2.18 49.74
N LEU A 287 -36.38 3.17 49.21
CA LEU A 287 -36.79 3.16 47.82
C LEU A 287 -35.60 3.24 46.87
N SER A 288 -34.62 4.09 47.20
CA SER A 288 -33.33 4.18 46.50
C SER A 288 -32.60 2.83 46.49
N LEU A 289 -32.58 2.13 47.63
CA LEU A 289 -31.93 0.82 47.77
C LEU A 289 -32.65 -0.27 46.95
N ILE A 290 -33.98 -0.29 46.97
CA ILE A 290 -34.80 -1.22 46.18
C ILE A 290 -34.55 -0.99 44.67
N LEU A 291 -34.59 0.27 44.22
CA LEU A 291 -34.34 0.60 42.81
C LEU A 291 -32.92 0.21 42.38
N GLY A 292 -31.92 0.46 43.24
CA GLY A 292 -30.54 0.02 43.00
C GLY A 292 -30.40 -1.49 42.88
N LEU A 293 -31.04 -2.26 43.77
CA LEU A 293 -30.99 -3.73 43.74
C LEU A 293 -31.71 -4.33 42.54
N LEU A 294 -32.88 -3.80 42.18
CA LEU A 294 -33.62 -4.22 40.98
C LEU A 294 -32.78 -3.97 39.72
N PHE A 295 -32.11 -2.82 39.65
CA PHE A 295 -31.27 -2.49 38.51
C PHE A 295 -29.99 -3.35 38.45
N TRP A 296 -29.36 -3.60 39.60
CA TRP A 296 -28.21 -4.50 39.68
C TRP A 296 -28.55 -5.90 39.18
N LYS A 297 -29.71 -6.43 39.58
CA LYS A 297 -30.21 -7.72 39.10
C LYS A 297 -30.43 -7.73 37.58
N PHE A 298 -31.02 -6.67 37.04
CA PHE A 298 -31.24 -6.50 35.60
C PHE A 298 -29.93 -6.46 34.79
N LEU A 299 -28.93 -5.74 35.28
CA LEU A 299 -27.62 -5.70 34.64
C LEU A 299 -26.93 -7.08 34.61
N LYS A 300 -27.03 -7.82 35.72
CA LYS A 300 -26.45 -9.16 35.85
C LYS A 300 -27.11 -10.18 34.93
N GLU A 301 -28.43 -10.12 34.77
CA GLU A 301 -29.17 -11.03 33.85
C GLU A 301 -28.84 -10.78 32.37
N LYS A 302 -28.43 -9.55 32.01
CA LYS A 302 -28.06 -9.21 30.63
C LYS A 302 -26.57 -9.37 30.30
N TYR A 303 -25.74 -9.89 31.21
CA TYR A 303 -24.29 -10.02 31.03
C TYR A 303 -23.62 -8.69 30.63
N ILE A 304 -24.16 -7.57 31.12
CA ILE A 304 -23.58 -6.23 30.92
C ILE A 304 -22.49 -5.98 31.99
N LEU A 305 -22.44 -6.82 33.02
CA LEU A 305 -21.48 -6.89 34.12
C LEU A 305 -20.87 -8.28 34.23
#